data_AF-A0A8E1QVV9-F1
#
_entry.id   AF-A0A8E1QVV9-F1
#
_cell.length_a   1.000
_cell.length_b   1.000
_cell.length_c   1.000
_cell.angle_alpha   90.00
_cell.angle_beta   90.00
_cell.angle_gamma   90.00
#
_symmetry.space_group_name_H-M   'P 1'
#
loop_
_entity.id
_entity.type
_entity.pdbx_description
1 polymer ?
#
loop_
_entity_poly.entity_id
_entity_poly.type
_entity_poly.pdbx_seq_one_letter_code
_entity_poly.pdbx_strand_id
1 'polypeptide(L)'
;MESYFRVYDFIAKYFAISFVAIMLSSCANKTGNSMFQTSENATNAYRCYLSEIRTLDDLTSEQFADVVNEWLTLRDSVFNCLARDSVVSIHSGHMGIVQEVNDSLRKEFVRISMSRQRTFSDVVYLHKEVSQHKYDQSLAKSSSMAEPFFESLDSVSPCHMKPQEIIAAYHSFLDKMLERGINNNGELLSFIKEEDRMFRSYLIHLSELANADLSTITQLTEKCCLSVFQATENGTISYDDALIYMAKRTNRRVIINAEACIRDVQKELVRTGEQARAYVWMLLQPYITLDTLGAAVLSEAEYAKLGYIAGHTLQVIDKLNGIIGIDSDQYKELPALLIKILLTSI
;
A
#
# COMPACT_ATOMS: atom_id res chain seq x y z
N MET A 1 -11.59 -36.32 -16.50
CA MET A 1 -11.44 -35.75 -17.86
C MET A 1 -11.91 -34.28 -17.92
N GLU A 2 -13.03 -33.91 -17.28
CA GLU A 2 -13.49 -32.50 -17.16
C GLU A 2 -12.54 -31.54 -16.43
N SER A 3 -11.76 -32.00 -15.45
CA SER A 3 -10.78 -31.16 -14.73
C SER A 3 -9.55 -30.82 -15.59
N TYR A 4 -9.13 -31.73 -16.49
CA TYR A 4 -8.06 -31.47 -17.44
C TYR A 4 -8.49 -30.47 -18.53
N PHE A 5 -9.74 -30.53 -18.97
CA PHE A 5 -10.28 -29.56 -19.93
C PHE A 5 -10.37 -28.15 -19.34
N ARG A 6 -10.74 -27.98 -18.06
CA ARG A 6 -10.73 -26.65 -17.40
C ARG A 6 -9.34 -26.06 -17.27
N VAL A 7 -8.33 -26.86 -16.96
CA VAL A 7 -6.92 -26.41 -16.90
C VAL A 7 -6.40 -26.08 -18.30
N TYR A 8 -6.80 -26.84 -19.33
CA TYR A 8 -6.41 -26.57 -20.72
C TYR A 8 -7.09 -25.31 -21.29
N ASP A 9 -8.37 -25.07 -20.96
CA ASP A 9 -9.09 -23.84 -21.32
C ASP A 9 -8.53 -22.62 -20.59
N PHE A 10 -8.07 -22.81 -19.35
CA PHE A 10 -7.41 -21.79 -18.53
C PHE A 10 -6.01 -21.44 -19.07
N ILE A 11 -5.22 -22.44 -19.47
CA ILE A 11 -3.90 -22.27 -20.10
C ILE A 11 -4.04 -21.71 -21.53
N ALA A 12 -5.04 -22.12 -22.30
CA ALA A 12 -5.29 -21.62 -23.65
C ALA A 12 -5.79 -20.18 -23.65
N LYS A 13 -6.61 -19.77 -22.67
CA LYS A 13 -6.93 -18.36 -22.44
C LYS A 13 -5.69 -17.56 -22.03
N TYR A 14 -4.81 -18.11 -21.19
CA TYR A 14 -3.59 -17.41 -20.73
C TYR A 14 -2.51 -17.24 -21.80
N PHE A 15 -2.37 -18.14 -22.78
CA PHE A 15 -1.49 -17.91 -23.93
C PHE A 15 -2.06 -16.92 -24.96
N ALA A 16 -3.38 -16.69 -24.96
CA ALA A 16 -4.00 -15.64 -25.77
C ALA A 16 -3.75 -14.24 -25.20
N ILE A 17 -3.64 -14.11 -23.86
CA ILE A 17 -3.36 -12.86 -23.15
C ILE A 17 -2.05 -12.22 -23.66
N SER A 18 -1.02 -13.01 -23.99
CA SER A 18 0.24 -12.48 -24.56
C SER A 18 0.21 -12.21 -26.07
N PHE A 19 -0.78 -12.66 -26.83
CA PHE A 19 -0.64 -12.76 -28.29
C PHE A 19 -1.04 -11.49 -29.05
N VAL A 20 -1.95 -10.66 -28.52
CA VAL A 20 -2.47 -9.51 -29.26
C VAL A 20 -1.48 -8.33 -29.28
N ALA A 21 -0.73 -8.13 -28.19
CA ALA A 21 0.38 -7.18 -28.18
C ALA A 21 1.52 -7.59 -29.14
N ILE A 22 1.78 -8.90 -29.28
CA ILE A 22 2.82 -9.43 -30.16
C ILE A 22 2.39 -9.35 -31.64
N MET A 23 1.13 -9.65 -31.98
CA MET A 23 0.67 -9.67 -33.37
C MET A 23 0.60 -8.29 -34.02
N LEU A 24 0.37 -7.22 -33.24
CA LEU A 24 0.40 -5.84 -33.74
C LEU A 24 1.82 -5.24 -33.82
N SER A 25 2.83 -5.94 -33.28
CA SER A 25 4.24 -5.51 -33.30
C SER A 25 5.02 -5.99 -34.54
N SER A 26 4.51 -6.99 -35.27
CA SER A 26 5.30 -7.75 -36.27
C SER A 26 5.19 -7.28 -37.72
N CYS A 27 4.88 -6.01 -37.99
CA CYS A 27 5.07 -5.44 -39.32
C CYS A 27 5.64 -4.02 -39.27
N ALA A 28 6.91 -3.86 -38.83
CA ALA A 28 7.83 -2.83 -39.35
C ALA A 28 9.22 -2.88 -38.69
N ASN A 29 10.23 -2.45 -39.46
CA ASN A 29 11.66 -2.54 -39.17
C ASN A 29 12.09 -2.00 -37.80
N LYS A 30 13.09 -2.70 -37.23
CA LYS A 30 13.78 -2.38 -35.97
C LYS A 30 14.55 -1.06 -36.08
N THR A 31 13.91 0.04 -35.69
CA THR A 31 14.61 1.26 -35.29
C THR A 31 13.88 1.88 -34.11
N GLY A 32 14.44 1.71 -32.91
CA GLY A 32 13.97 2.36 -31.67
C GLY A 32 13.31 1.42 -30.68
N ASN A 33 13.65 1.58 -29.41
CA ASN A 33 13.32 0.73 -28.26
C ASN A 33 11.84 0.81 -27.81
N SER A 34 10.89 1.07 -28.71
CA SER A 34 9.48 1.34 -28.37
C SER A 34 8.53 0.24 -28.85
N MET A 35 7.63 -0.20 -27.97
CA MET A 35 6.62 -1.22 -28.24
C MET A 35 5.68 -0.87 -29.42
N PHE A 36 5.36 0.41 -29.60
CA PHE A 36 4.51 0.89 -30.69
C PHE A 36 5.25 1.92 -31.55
N GLN A 37 5.03 1.85 -32.87
CA GLN A 37 5.59 2.81 -33.82
C GLN A 37 4.63 3.95 -34.16
N THR A 38 3.31 3.72 -34.06
CA THR A 38 2.28 4.70 -34.38
C THR A 38 1.27 4.83 -33.26
N SER A 39 0.70 6.03 -33.13
CA SER A 39 -0.43 6.32 -32.22
C SER A 39 -1.66 5.44 -32.51
N GLU A 40 -1.90 5.07 -33.78
CA GLU A 40 -2.99 4.18 -34.17
C GLU A 40 -2.79 2.75 -33.65
N ASN A 41 -1.60 2.17 -33.82
CA ASN A 41 -1.31 0.82 -33.33
C ASN A 41 -1.40 0.76 -31.81
N ALA A 42 -0.89 1.78 -31.12
CA ALA A 42 -1.00 1.91 -29.67
C ALA A 42 -2.47 1.99 -29.22
N THR A 43 -3.29 2.81 -29.89
CA THR A 43 -4.72 2.93 -29.61
C THR A 43 -5.47 1.62 -29.82
N ASN A 44 -5.19 0.92 -30.92
CA ASN A 44 -5.85 -0.34 -31.26
C ASN A 44 -5.48 -1.45 -30.28
N ALA A 45 -4.20 -1.57 -29.89
CA ALA A 45 -3.78 -2.50 -28.85
C ALA A 45 -4.54 -2.26 -27.53
N TYR A 46 -4.70 -1.00 -27.14
CA TYR A 46 -5.42 -0.66 -25.91
C TYR A 46 -6.92 -1.01 -25.96
N ARG A 47 -7.57 -0.82 -27.13
CA ARG A 47 -8.95 -1.24 -27.36
C ARG A 47 -9.12 -2.76 -27.34
N CYS A 48 -8.19 -3.50 -27.96
CA CYS A 48 -8.20 -4.95 -27.94
C CYS A 48 -8.09 -5.47 -26.50
N TYR A 49 -7.15 -4.92 -25.74
CA TYR A 49 -6.98 -5.26 -24.33
C TYR A 49 -8.28 -5.00 -23.52
N LEU A 50 -8.93 -3.85 -23.70
CA LEU A 50 -10.24 -3.59 -23.09
C LEU A 50 -11.31 -4.64 -23.48
N SER A 51 -11.34 -5.06 -24.74
CA SER A 51 -12.27 -6.11 -25.19
C SER A 51 -11.99 -7.44 -24.49
N GLU A 52 -10.73 -7.78 -24.25
CA GLU A 52 -10.34 -9.00 -23.53
C GLU A 52 -10.74 -8.91 -22.06
N ILE A 53 -10.39 -7.83 -21.37
CA ILE A 53 -10.72 -7.62 -19.94
C ILE A 53 -12.22 -7.73 -19.70
N ARG A 54 -13.06 -7.22 -20.61
CA ARG A 54 -14.53 -7.34 -20.51
C ARG A 54 -15.04 -8.77 -20.43
N THR A 55 -14.29 -9.74 -20.95
CA THR A 55 -14.65 -11.16 -20.92
C THR A 55 -14.21 -11.89 -19.65
N LEU A 56 -13.35 -11.27 -18.84
CA LEU A 56 -12.80 -11.86 -17.63
C LEU A 56 -13.71 -11.62 -16.43
N ASP A 57 -13.86 -12.63 -15.59
CA ASP A 57 -14.60 -12.55 -14.33
C ASP A 57 -14.06 -13.59 -13.34
N ASP A 58 -14.37 -13.44 -12.04
CA ASP A 58 -14.01 -14.40 -10.97
C ASP A 58 -12.50 -14.75 -10.88
N LEU A 59 -11.62 -13.79 -11.17
CA LEU A 59 -10.16 -14.00 -11.14
C LEU A 59 -9.63 -14.15 -9.70
N THR A 60 -8.74 -15.12 -9.45
CA THR A 60 -7.96 -15.16 -8.20
C THR A 60 -7.12 -13.90 -8.03
N SER A 61 -6.63 -13.63 -6.82
CA SER A 61 -5.82 -12.43 -6.57
C SER A 61 -4.51 -12.43 -7.35
N GLU A 62 -3.90 -13.60 -7.55
CA GLU A 62 -2.71 -13.79 -8.39
C GLU A 62 -3.02 -13.44 -9.86
N GLN A 63 -4.07 -14.05 -10.42
CA GLN A 63 -4.49 -13.77 -11.80
C GLN A 63 -4.86 -12.31 -12.00
N PHE A 64 -5.56 -11.74 -11.03
CA PHE A 64 -5.96 -10.34 -11.08
C PHE A 64 -4.72 -9.42 -11.06
N ALA A 65 -3.72 -9.72 -10.24
CA ALA A 65 -2.46 -8.99 -10.23
C ALA A 65 -1.72 -9.09 -11.56
N ASP A 66 -1.67 -10.26 -12.19
CA ASP A 66 -1.04 -10.46 -13.50
C ASP A 66 -1.67 -9.55 -14.55
N VAL A 67 -3.00 -9.58 -14.65
CA VAL A 67 -3.75 -8.77 -15.60
C VAL A 67 -3.53 -7.29 -15.33
N VAL A 68 -3.59 -6.82 -14.07
CA VAL A 68 -3.36 -5.40 -13.78
C VAL A 68 -1.91 -4.99 -14.08
N ASN A 69 -0.92 -5.84 -13.85
CA ASN A 69 0.49 -5.56 -14.20
C ASN A 69 0.74 -5.50 -15.71
N GLU A 70 0.07 -6.35 -16.48
CA GLU A 70 0.09 -6.28 -17.93
C GLU A 70 -0.51 -4.96 -18.43
N TRP A 71 -1.66 -4.57 -17.86
CA TRP A 71 -2.27 -3.27 -18.15
C TRP A 71 -1.32 -2.11 -17.86
N LEU A 72 -0.64 -2.11 -16.71
CA LEU A 72 0.35 -1.08 -16.35
C LEU A 72 1.46 -0.97 -17.40
N THR A 73 2.02 -2.11 -17.82
CA THR A 73 3.07 -2.18 -18.83
C THR A 73 2.59 -1.67 -20.21
N LEU A 74 1.37 -2.08 -20.60
CA LEU A 74 0.75 -1.65 -21.86
C LEU A 74 0.44 -0.15 -21.84
N ARG A 75 -0.15 0.34 -20.75
CA ARG A 75 -0.48 1.74 -20.52
C ARG A 75 0.76 2.61 -20.69
N ASP A 76 1.84 2.30 -19.99
CA ASP A 76 3.07 3.09 -20.04
C ASP A 76 3.63 3.12 -21.48
N SER A 77 3.59 1.99 -22.18
CA SER A 77 4.01 1.89 -23.57
C SER A 77 3.14 2.72 -24.53
N VAL A 78 1.82 2.71 -24.35
CA VAL A 78 0.86 3.49 -25.14
C VAL A 78 1.05 4.99 -24.92
N PHE A 79 1.10 5.44 -23.65
CA PHE A 79 1.27 6.85 -23.32
C PHE A 79 2.62 7.40 -23.78
N ASN A 80 3.69 6.62 -23.66
CA ASN A 80 5.01 6.98 -24.19
C ASN A 80 4.99 7.14 -25.72
N CYS A 81 4.28 6.28 -26.45
CA CYS A 81 4.12 6.41 -27.90
C CYS A 81 3.38 7.70 -28.27
N LEU A 82 2.29 8.03 -27.57
CA LEU A 82 1.49 9.23 -27.84
C LEU A 82 2.23 10.52 -27.51
N ALA A 83 3.06 10.51 -26.47
CA ALA A 83 3.90 11.65 -26.08
C ALA A 83 4.95 11.96 -27.15
N ARG A 84 5.57 10.92 -27.74
CA ARG A 84 6.51 11.06 -28.85
C ARG A 84 5.86 11.66 -30.10
N ASP A 85 4.61 11.30 -30.37
CA ASP A 85 3.83 11.77 -31.53
C ASP A 85 2.87 12.93 -31.19
N SER A 86 3.17 13.74 -30.18
CA SER A 86 2.24 14.70 -29.55
C SER A 86 1.44 15.59 -30.52
N VAL A 87 2.07 16.11 -31.58
CA VAL A 87 1.38 16.95 -32.59
C VAL A 87 0.36 16.14 -33.39
N VAL A 88 0.69 14.89 -33.75
CA VAL A 88 -0.19 14.01 -34.53
C VAL A 88 -1.28 13.41 -33.65
N SER A 89 -0.95 13.00 -32.42
CA SER A 89 -1.89 12.36 -31.48
C SER A 89 -2.98 13.31 -30.99
N ILE A 90 -2.66 14.61 -30.85
CA ILE A 90 -3.64 15.65 -30.52
C ILE A 90 -4.54 15.93 -31.73
N HIS A 91 -3.97 16.09 -32.93
CA HIS A 91 -4.75 16.45 -34.12
C HIS A 91 -5.66 15.31 -34.62
N SER A 92 -5.27 14.06 -34.38
CA SER A 92 -6.03 12.85 -34.72
C SER A 92 -7.03 12.39 -33.64
N GLY A 93 -7.01 13.01 -32.46
CA GLY A 93 -7.88 12.63 -31.34
C GLY A 93 -7.51 11.32 -30.64
N HIS A 94 -6.37 10.69 -30.97
CA HIS A 94 -5.93 9.44 -30.33
C HIS A 94 -5.76 9.56 -28.82
N MET A 95 -5.29 10.72 -28.32
CA MET A 95 -5.16 10.95 -26.88
C MET A 95 -6.51 10.83 -26.15
N GLY A 96 -7.57 11.44 -26.70
CA GLY A 96 -8.91 11.38 -26.09
C GLY A 96 -9.46 9.95 -26.07
N ILE A 97 -9.29 9.22 -27.17
CA ILE A 97 -9.68 7.80 -27.26
C ILE A 97 -8.94 6.96 -26.20
N VAL A 98 -7.63 7.15 -26.06
CA VAL A 98 -6.82 6.38 -25.12
C VAL A 98 -7.21 6.69 -23.68
N GLN A 99 -7.56 7.94 -23.36
CA GLN A 99 -8.12 8.31 -22.05
C GLN A 99 -9.47 7.63 -21.79
N GLU A 100 -10.38 7.62 -22.76
CA GLU A 100 -11.68 6.93 -22.64
C GLU A 100 -11.54 5.42 -22.45
N VAL A 101 -10.59 4.79 -23.17
CA VAL A 101 -10.26 3.37 -23.03
C VAL A 101 -9.66 3.10 -21.65
N ASN A 102 -8.75 3.96 -21.18
CA ASN A 102 -8.14 3.86 -19.86
C ASN A 102 -9.19 3.90 -18.73
N ASP A 103 -10.14 4.85 -18.82
CA ASP A 103 -11.22 4.96 -17.85
C ASP A 103 -12.17 3.76 -17.90
N SER A 104 -12.39 3.21 -19.09
CA SER A 104 -13.16 1.98 -19.26
C SER A 104 -12.45 0.78 -18.62
N LEU A 105 -11.13 0.64 -18.82
CA LEU A 105 -10.32 -0.42 -18.20
C LEU A 105 -10.37 -0.33 -16.68
N ARG A 106 -10.21 0.86 -16.09
CA ARG A 106 -10.36 1.07 -14.64
C ARG A 106 -11.71 0.60 -14.13
N LYS A 107 -12.80 0.89 -14.85
CA LYS A 107 -14.16 0.40 -14.49
C LYS A 107 -14.27 -1.11 -14.55
N GLU A 108 -13.70 -1.76 -15.57
CA GLU A 108 -13.71 -3.22 -15.66
C GLU A 108 -12.84 -3.88 -14.57
N PHE A 109 -11.71 -3.28 -14.18
CA PHE A 109 -10.93 -3.78 -13.04
C PHE A 109 -11.68 -3.70 -11.72
N VAL A 110 -12.45 -2.63 -11.51
CA VAL A 110 -13.35 -2.53 -10.35
C VAL A 110 -14.47 -3.59 -10.42
N ARG A 111 -15.03 -3.85 -11.60
CA ARG A 111 -16.01 -4.92 -11.80
C ARG A 111 -15.41 -6.28 -11.42
N ILE A 112 -14.23 -6.61 -11.92
CA ILE A 112 -13.54 -7.88 -11.65
C ILE A 112 -13.13 -7.99 -10.17
N SER A 113 -12.70 -6.90 -9.53
CA SER A 113 -12.34 -6.95 -8.11
C SER A 113 -13.55 -7.30 -7.22
N MET A 114 -14.75 -6.90 -7.64
CA MET A 114 -16.03 -7.15 -6.98
C MET A 114 -16.73 -8.46 -7.41
N SER A 115 -16.21 -9.17 -8.41
CA SER A 115 -16.83 -10.40 -8.94
C SER A 115 -16.81 -11.61 -7.98
N ARG A 116 -15.96 -11.54 -6.96
CA ARG A 116 -15.77 -12.58 -5.96
C ARG A 116 -15.54 -11.96 -4.59
N GLN A 117 -15.81 -12.71 -3.53
CA GLN A 117 -15.44 -12.27 -2.18
C GLN A 117 -13.92 -12.11 -2.08
N ARG A 118 -13.50 -10.94 -1.60
CA ARG A 118 -12.10 -10.62 -1.30
C ARG A 118 -11.86 -10.65 0.20
N THR A 119 -10.63 -10.95 0.58
CA THR A 119 -10.15 -10.99 1.97
C THR A 119 -9.13 -9.89 2.20
N PHE A 120 -8.86 -9.56 3.48
CA PHE A 120 -7.77 -8.64 3.80
C PHE A 120 -6.40 -9.16 3.33
N SER A 121 -6.23 -10.48 3.21
CA SER A 121 -5.01 -11.07 2.65
C SER A 121 -4.87 -10.76 1.16
N ASP A 122 -5.98 -10.76 0.41
CA ASP A 122 -6.00 -10.35 -0.98
C ASP A 122 -5.62 -8.87 -1.14
N VAL A 123 -6.05 -8.00 -0.22
CA VAL A 123 -5.66 -6.58 -0.21
C VAL A 123 -4.15 -6.45 -0.07
N VAL A 124 -3.55 -7.06 0.96
CA VAL A 124 -2.10 -7.00 1.20
C VAL A 124 -1.31 -7.55 0.01
N TYR A 125 -1.76 -8.68 -0.55
CA TYR A 125 -1.15 -9.29 -1.72
C TYR A 125 -1.18 -8.34 -2.93
N LEU A 126 -2.32 -7.71 -3.23
CA LEU A 126 -2.44 -6.82 -4.37
C LEU A 126 -1.64 -5.53 -4.20
N HIS A 127 -1.56 -4.97 -2.99
CA HIS A 127 -0.66 -3.84 -2.71
C HIS A 127 0.81 -4.19 -3.02
N LYS A 128 1.23 -5.43 -2.72
CA LYS A 128 2.58 -5.91 -3.04
C LYS A 128 2.77 -6.09 -4.54
N GLU A 129 1.87 -6.83 -5.18
CA GLU A 129 2.11 -7.31 -6.53
C GLU A 129 1.84 -6.28 -7.63
N VAL A 130 1.01 -5.28 -7.35
CA VAL A 130 0.54 -4.28 -8.33
C VAL A 130 1.20 -2.90 -8.09
N SER A 131 2.13 -2.77 -7.14
CA SER A 131 2.81 -1.50 -6.91
C SER A 131 3.57 -1.02 -8.16
N GLN A 132 3.32 0.22 -8.57
CA GLN A 132 4.04 0.87 -9.67
C GLN A 132 5.56 0.95 -9.43
N HIS A 133 5.99 0.85 -8.17
CA HIS A 133 7.39 0.90 -7.78
C HIS A 133 8.03 -0.49 -7.63
N LYS A 134 7.31 -1.58 -7.95
CA LYS A 134 7.79 -2.96 -7.81
C LYS A 134 9.12 -3.23 -8.51
N TYR A 135 9.34 -2.58 -9.66
CA TYR A 135 10.57 -2.72 -10.47
C TYR A 135 11.53 -1.53 -10.33
N ASP A 136 11.29 -0.62 -9.38
CA ASP A 136 12.17 0.51 -9.11
C ASP A 136 13.42 0.04 -8.35
N GLN A 137 14.50 -0.21 -9.10
CA GLN A 137 15.77 -0.68 -8.56
C GLN A 137 16.42 0.33 -7.61
N SER A 138 16.20 1.64 -7.84
CA SER A 138 16.75 2.69 -7.00
C SER A 138 16.07 2.69 -5.64
N LEU A 139 14.73 2.66 -5.64
CA LEU A 139 13.93 2.57 -4.43
C LEU A 139 14.23 1.28 -3.67
N ALA A 140 14.30 0.13 -4.36
CA ALA A 140 14.61 -1.15 -3.75
C ALA A 140 15.99 -1.14 -3.05
N LYS A 141 17.01 -0.56 -3.70
CA LYS A 141 18.35 -0.41 -3.11
C LYS A 141 18.32 0.47 -1.87
N SER A 142 17.68 1.64 -1.94
CA SER A 142 17.64 2.57 -0.82
C SER A 142 16.80 2.04 0.36
N SER A 143 15.71 1.32 0.08
CA SER A 143 14.93 0.59 1.10
C SER A 143 15.78 -0.48 1.81
N SER A 144 16.54 -1.28 1.05
CA SER A 144 17.45 -2.29 1.59
C SER A 144 18.56 -1.70 2.46
N MET A 145 19.05 -0.49 2.11
CA MET A 145 20.04 0.22 2.94
C MET A 145 19.48 0.67 4.29
N ALA A 146 18.18 0.97 4.38
CA ALA A 146 17.52 1.37 5.62
C ALA A 146 17.14 0.17 6.52
N GLU A 147 17.05 -1.04 5.96
CA GLU A 147 16.56 -2.23 6.63
C GLU A 147 17.31 -2.59 7.93
N PRO A 148 18.67 -2.61 7.98
CA PRO A 148 19.40 -2.93 9.21
C PRO A 148 19.09 -1.96 10.37
N PHE A 149 18.82 -0.69 10.05
CA PHE A 149 18.42 0.29 11.07
C PHE A 149 17.06 -0.07 11.65
N PHE A 150 16.06 -0.37 10.82
CA PHE A 150 14.71 -0.73 11.30
C PHE A 150 14.68 -2.06 12.05
N GLU A 151 15.46 -3.05 11.62
CA GLU A 151 15.63 -4.31 12.36
C GLU A 151 16.26 -4.08 13.74
N SER A 152 17.22 -3.15 13.85
CA SER A 152 17.85 -2.81 15.12
C SER A 152 16.87 -2.24 16.15
N LEU A 153 15.76 -1.64 15.71
CA LEU A 153 14.74 -1.08 16.59
C LEU A 153 14.08 -2.16 17.45
N ASP A 154 13.89 -3.37 16.91
CA ASP A 154 13.28 -4.48 17.66
C ASP A 154 14.10 -4.88 18.90
N SER A 155 15.42 -4.64 18.87
CA SER A 155 16.34 -4.90 19.99
C SER A 155 16.28 -3.82 21.09
N VAL A 156 15.66 -2.67 20.82
CA VAL A 156 15.49 -1.60 21.81
C VAL A 156 14.31 -1.95 22.71
N SER A 157 14.59 -2.13 24.01
CA SER A 157 13.54 -2.44 24.98
C SER A 157 12.61 -1.24 25.22
N PRO A 158 11.29 -1.46 25.24
CA PRO A 158 10.33 -0.44 25.66
C PRO A 158 10.60 0.04 27.09
N CYS A 159 10.12 1.23 27.41
CA CYS A 159 10.22 1.82 28.74
C CYS A 159 9.30 1.10 29.73
N HIS A 160 9.85 0.67 30.86
CA HIS A 160 9.10 0.09 31.97
C HIS A 160 8.70 1.17 32.98
N MET A 161 7.82 2.08 32.55
CA MET A 161 7.27 3.16 33.37
C MET A 161 5.77 2.98 33.55
N LYS A 162 5.15 3.72 34.48
CA LYS A 162 3.69 3.69 34.60
C LYS A 162 3.03 4.35 33.37
N PRO A 163 1.77 4.00 33.03
CA PRO A 163 1.12 4.52 31.82
C PRO A 163 1.17 6.05 31.68
N GLN A 164 0.89 6.81 32.75
CA GLN A 164 0.91 8.28 32.73
C GLN A 164 2.32 8.86 32.58
N GLU A 165 3.33 8.17 33.13
CA GLU A 165 4.74 8.58 33.01
C GLU A 165 5.23 8.39 31.56
N ILE A 166 4.72 7.37 30.85
CA ILE A 166 5.02 7.15 29.43
C ILE A 166 4.51 8.31 28.58
N ILE A 167 3.27 8.77 28.81
CA ILE A 167 2.70 9.91 28.08
C ILE A 167 3.52 11.18 28.32
N ALA A 168 3.86 11.47 29.58
CA ALA A 168 4.67 12.64 29.93
C ALA A 168 6.08 12.57 29.32
N ALA A 169 6.71 11.39 29.35
CA ALA A 169 8.03 11.18 28.76
C ALA A 169 8.01 11.33 27.24
N TYR A 170 6.98 10.79 26.57
CA TYR A 170 6.83 10.90 25.12
C TYR A 170 6.61 12.36 24.70
N HIS A 171 5.72 13.09 25.41
CA HIS A 171 5.55 14.53 25.21
C HIS A 171 6.88 15.28 25.38
N SER A 172 7.58 15.08 26.50
CA SER A 172 8.86 15.76 26.76
C SER A 172 9.93 15.45 25.72
N PHE A 173 9.97 14.22 25.21
CA PHE A 173 10.87 13.84 24.13
C PHE A 173 10.56 14.62 22.85
N LEU A 174 9.31 14.63 22.39
CA LEU A 174 8.92 15.31 21.16
C LEU A 174 9.16 16.82 21.23
N ASP A 175 8.85 17.43 22.37
CA ASP A 175 9.06 18.86 22.61
C ASP A 175 10.56 19.22 22.50
N LYS A 176 11.43 18.49 23.19
CA LYS A 176 12.90 18.65 23.09
C LYS A 176 13.43 18.38 21.68
N MET A 177 12.82 17.44 20.96
CA MET A 177 13.19 17.16 19.57
C MET A 177 12.87 18.34 18.65
N LEU A 178 11.73 19.03 18.86
CA LEU A 178 11.38 20.23 18.10
C LEU A 178 12.29 21.42 18.44
N GLU A 179 12.66 21.59 19.71
CA GLU A 179 13.60 22.63 20.13
C GLU A 179 14.99 22.43 19.51
N ARG A 180 15.47 21.18 19.47
CA ARG A 180 16.77 20.84 18.89
C ARG A 180 16.77 20.87 17.36
N GLY A 181 15.65 20.47 16.74
CA GLY A 181 15.54 20.26 15.31
C GLY A 181 16.09 18.89 14.84
N ILE A 182 15.74 18.54 13.61
CA ILE A 182 16.22 17.37 12.89
C ILE A 182 16.90 17.86 11.61
N ASN A 183 18.20 18.09 11.68
CA ASN A 183 18.95 18.82 10.67
C ASN A 183 19.95 17.94 9.92
N ASN A 184 20.10 16.65 10.25
CA ASN A 184 20.96 15.72 9.53
C ASN A 184 20.46 14.28 9.68
N ASN A 185 21.03 13.37 8.89
CA ASN A 185 20.65 11.95 8.90
C ASN A 185 20.84 11.29 10.28
N GLY A 186 21.87 11.65 11.05
CA GLY A 186 22.07 11.10 12.40
C GLY A 186 20.94 11.49 13.36
N GLU A 187 20.49 12.74 13.30
CA GLU A 187 19.36 13.23 14.08
C GLU A 187 18.03 12.62 13.65
N LEU A 188 17.84 12.39 12.34
CA LEU A 188 16.67 11.67 11.81
C LEU A 188 16.59 10.24 12.37
N LEU A 189 17.69 9.50 12.30
CA LEU A 189 17.74 8.13 12.84
C LEU A 189 17.54 8.12 14.36
N SER A 190 18.12 9.09 15.08
CA SER A 190 17.91 9.24 16.52
C SER A 190 16.45 9.54 16.86
N PHE A 191 15.79 10.39 16.07
CA PHE A 191 14.37 10.70 16.22
C PHE A 191 13.54 9.44 16.03
N ILE A 192 13.67 8.75 14.89
CA ILE A 192 12.90 7.54 14.58
C ILE A 192 13.10 6.47 15.65
N LYS A 193 14.34 6.27 16.11
CA LYS A 193 14.67 5.25 17.11
C LYS A 193 14.00 5.49 18.47
N GLU A 194 14.12 6.71 19.01
CA GLU A 194 13.55 7.00 20.32
C GLU A 194 12.02 7.12 20.25
N GLU A 195 11.51 7.59 19.12
CA GLU A 195 10.08 7.67 18.86
C GLU A 195 9.42 6.30 18.73
N ASP A 196 10.04 5.34 18.02
CA ASP A 196 9.61 3.92 17.97
C ASP A 196 9.55 3.32 19.37
N ARG A 197 10.59 3.56 20.17
CA ARG A 197 10.66 3.09 21.56
C ARG A 197 9.52 3.65 22.41
N MET A 198 9.29 4.97 22.36
CA MET A 198 8.20 5.61 23.10
C MET A 198 6.83 5.10 22.64
N PHE A 199 6.63 4.97 21.33
CA PHE A 199 5.38 4.45 20.79
C PHE A 199 5.11 2.99 21.19
N ARG A 200 6.11 2.11 21.11
CA ARG A 200 5.99 0.73 21.61
C ARG A 200 5.71 0.65 23.11
N SER A 201 6.30 1.57 23.89
CA SER A 201 6.02 1.69 25.33
C SER A 201 4.56 2.05 25.59
N TYR A 202 4.03 3.01 24.82
CA TYR A 202 2.61 3.35 24.85
C TYR A 202 1.73 2.14 24.48
N LEU A 203 2.07 1.39 23.42
CA LEU A 203 1.29 0.24 22.96
C LEU A 203 1.22 -0.93 23.94
N ILE A 204 2.15 -1.03 24.90
CA ILE A 204 2.07 -2.03 25.99
C ILE A 204 0.89 -1.73 26.92
N HIS A 205 0.58 -0.44 27.11
CA HIS A 205 -0.48 0.04 28.01
C HIS A 205 -1.69 0.57 27.23
N LEU A 206 -1.86 0.16 25.96
CA LEU A 206 -2.87 0.68 25.05
C LEU A 206 -4.29 0.62 25.64
N SER A 207 -4.68 -0.52 26.22
CA SER A 207 -5.99 -0.69 26.85
C SER A 207 -6.18 0.19 28.11
N GLU A 208 -5.12 0.39 28.91
CA GLU A 208 -5.13 1.26 30.10
C GLU A 208 -5.17 2.75 29.75
N LEU A 209 -4.59 3.12 28.60
CA LEU A 209 -4.47 4.49 28.11
C LEU A 209 -5.57 4.88 27.12
N ALA A 210 -6.60 4.06 26.92
CA ALA A 210 -7.61 4.30 25.90
C ALA A 210 -8.36 5.65 26.01
N ASN A 211 -8.45 6.19 27.23
CA ASN A 211 -9.11 7.47 27.51
C ASN A 211 -8.12 8.63 27.69
N ALA A 212 -6.82 8.39 27.48
CA ALA A 212 -5.82 9.43 27.59
C ALA A 212 -5.93 10.40 26.42
N ASP A 213 -5.78 11.69 26.68
CA ASP A 213 -5.68 12.68 25.62
C ASP A 213 -4.29 12.60 24.95
N LEU A 214 -4.29 12.17 23.69
CA LEU A 214 -3.08 12.05 22.86
C LEU A 214 -3.00 13.14 21.80
N SER A 215 -3.87 14.16 21.85
CA SER A 215 -3.91 15.24 20.86
C SER A 215 -2.57 15.98 20.78
N THR A 216 -1.97 16.31 21.93
CA THR A 216 -0.68 16.99 21.98
C THR A 216 0.45 16.12 21.43
N ILE A 217 0.52 14.83 21.79
CA ILE A 217 1.51 13.90 21.24
C ILE A 217 1.36 13.79 19.72
N THR A 218 0.12 13.72 19.23
CA THR A 218 -0.18 13.64 17.79
C THR A 218 0.32 14.89 17.07
N GLN A 219 -0.03 16.08 17.58
CA GLN A 219 0.39 17.37 17.02
C GLN A 219 1.91 17.55 17.04
N LEU A 220 2.58 17.19 18.14
CA LEU A 220 4.03 17.29 18.23
C LEU A 220 4.73 16.30 17.29
N THR A 221 4.20 15.08 17.17
CA THR A 221 4.71 14.08 16.22
C THR A 221 4.59 14.58 14.79
N GLU A 222 3.45 15.15 14.41
CA GLU A 222 3.23 15.76 13.10
C GLU A 222 4.25 16.88 12.82
N LYS A 223 4.46 17.78 13.78
CA LYS A 223 5.47 18.84 13.67
C LYS A 223 6.89 18.27 13.48
N CYS A 224 7.26 17.22 14.21
CA CYS A 224 8.56 16.57 14.02
C CYS A 224 8.67 15.99 12.60
N CYS A 225 7.64 15.27 12.12
CA CYS A 225 7.62 14.75 10.76
C CYS A 225 7.76 15.85 9.70
N LEU A 226 7.05 16.98 9.86
CA LEU A 226 7.16 18.12 8.96
C LEU A 226 8.56 18.74 8.98
N SER A 227 9.20 18.83 10.15
CA SER A 227 10.57 19.35 10.26
C SER A 227 11.61 18.52 9.48
N VAL A 228 11.39 17.20 9.35
CA VAL A 228 12.25 16.34 8.52
C VAL A 228 12.20 16.78 7.06
N PHE A 229 11.00 17.04 6.52
CA PHE A 229 10.86 17.51 5.14
C PHE A 229 11.34 18.95 4.95
N GLN A 230 11.19 19.82 5.94
CA GLN A 230 11.79 21.17 5.92
C GLN A 230 13.33 21.11 5.86
N ALA A 231 13.96 20.13 6.51
CA ALA A 231 15.41 19.93 6.41
C ALA A 231 15.86 19.51 4.99
N THR A 232 14.97 18.92 4.19
CA THR A 232 15.25 18.61 2.78
C THR A 232 15.28 19.86 1.90
N GLU A 233 14.43 20.85 2.18
CA GLU A 233 14.43 22.16 1.49
C GLU A 233 15.74 22.91 1.76
N ASN A 234 16.31 22.74 2.96
CA ASN A 234 17.59 23.31 3.37
C ASN A 234 18.80 22.49 2.88
N GLY A 235 18.57 21.34 2.22
CA GLY A 235 19.62 20.47 1.68
C GLY A 235 20.45 19.72 2.71
N THR A 236 20.02 19.65 3.98
CA THR A 236 20.78 19.00 5.05
C THR A 236 20.41 17.52 5.24
N ILE A 237 19.24 17.12 4.73
CA ILE A 237 18.79 15.74 4.57
C ILE A 237 18.38 15.56 3.11
N SER A 238 18.74 14.44 2.48
CA SER A 238 18.27 14.14 1.12
C SER A 238 16.76 13.91 1.12
N TYR A 239 16.07 14.38 0.08
CA TYR A 239 14.63 14.09 -0.09
C TYR A 239 14.36 12.58 -0.12
N ASP A 240 15.21 11.80 -0.78
CA ASP A 240 15.07 10.34 -0.87
C ASP A 240 15.23 9.66 0.50
N ASP A 241 16.18 10.12 1.31
CA ASP A 241 16.37 9.61 2.68
C ASP A 241 15.15 9.94 3.54
N ALA A 242 14.70 11.19 3.54
CA ALA A 242 13.50 11.61 4.25
C ALA A 242 12.29 10.77 3.84
N LEU A 243 12.08 10.60 2.53
CA LEU A 243 10.95 9.84 2.00
C LEU A 243 10.97 8.39 2.47
N ILE A 244 12.10 7.69 2.32
CA ILE A 244 12.21 6.26 2.64
C ILE A 244 12.11 6.02 4.14
N TYR A 245 12.88 6.75 4.95
CA TYR A 245 12.88 6.55 6.40
C TYR A 245 11.52 6.93 7.02
N MET A 246 10.86 7.98 6.53
CA MET A 246 9.54 8.36 7.04
C MET A 246 8.43 7.41 6.58
N ALA A 247 8.51 6.88 5.34
CA ALA A 247 7.58 5.84 4.87
C ALA A 247 7.73 4.55 5.69
N LYS A 248 8.96 4.05 5.87
CA LYS A 248 9.22 2.86 6.70
C LYS A 248 8.82 3.07 8.17
N ARG A 249 9.07 4.25 8.75
CA ARG A 249 8.58 4.59 10.09
C ARG A 249 7.05 4.51 10.17
N THR A 250 6.35 5.08 9.19
CA THR A 250 4.88 5.11 9.15
C THR A 250 4.31 3.70 9.03
N ASN A 251 4.84 2.91 8.10
CA ASN A 251 4.49 1.50 7.92
C ASN A 251 4.69 0.69 9.20
N ARG A 252 5.87 0.82 9.82
CA ARG A 252 6.18 0.13 11.07
C ARG A 252 5.19 0.49 12.16
N ARG A 253 4.86 1.79 12.34
CA ARG A 253 3.88 2.25 13.32
C ARG A 253 2.51 1.62 13.10
N VAL A 254 1.97 1.62 11.88
CA VAL A 254 0.63 1.06 11.63
C VAL A 254 0.60 -0.46 11.80
N ILE A 255 1.68 -1.17 11.43
CA ILE A 255 1.82 -2.61 11.63
C ILE A 255 1.80 -2.97 13.12
N ILE A 256 2.68 -2.37 13.92
CA ILE A 256 2.78 -2.70 15.35
C ILE A 256 1.54 -2.24 16.13
N ASN A 257 0.84 -1.21 15.64
CA ASN A 257 -0.44 -0.77 16.19
C ASN A 257 -1.53 -1.84 16.01
N ALA A 258 -1.65 -2.41 14.80
CA ALA A 258 -2.57 -3.49 14.51
C ALA A 258 -2.20 -4.79 15.27
N GLU A 259 -0.91 -5.13 15.37
CA GLU A 259 -0.46 -6.26 16.19
C GLU A 259 -0.85 -6.09 17.67
N ALA A 260 -0.73 -4.88 18.21
CA ALA A 260 -1.15 -4.55 19.55
C ALA A 260 -2.67 -4.74 19.74
N CYS A 261 -3.49 -4.29 18.79
CA CYS A 261 -4.94 -4.53 18.82
C CYS A 261 -5.27 -6.03 18.86
N ILE A 262 -4.69 -6.83 17.97
CA ILE A 262 -4.94 -8.28 17.92
C ILE A 262 -4.59 -8.92 19.26
N ARG A 263 -3.41 -8.62 19.80
CA ARG A 263 -2.93 -9.14 21.08
C ARG A 263 -3.87 -8.77 22.24
N ASP A 264 -4.26 -7.52 22.33
CA ASP A 264 -5.08 -7.02 23.43
C ASP A 264 -6.51 -7.57 23.37
N VAL A 265 -7.08 -7.75 22.17
CA VAL A 265 -8.37 -8.45 21.98
C VAL A 265 -8.25 -9.94 22.33
N GLN A 266 -7.17 -10.62 21.94
CA GLN A 266 -6.93 -12.02 22.30
C GLN A 266 -6.78 -12.22 23.82
N LYS A 267 -6.23 -11.24 24.53
CA LYS A 267 -6.11 -11.22 26.00
C LYS A 267 -7.35 -10.69 26.72
N GLU A 268 -8.43 -10.39 25.97
CA GLU A 268 -9.67 -9.82 26.49
C GLU A 268 -9.47 -8.50 27.26
N LEU A 269 -8.50 -7.67 26.87
CA LEU A 269 -8.22 -6.40 27.57
C LEU A 269 -9.17 -5.26 27.15
N VAL A 270 -9.87 -5.42 26.03
CA VAL A 270 -10.87 -4.47 25.55
C VAL A 270 -12.20 -4.71 26.26
N ARG A 271 -12.71 -3.70 26.96
CA ARG A 271 -13.90 -3.86 27.84
C ARG A 271 -15.08 -2.97 27.46
N THR A 272 -14.84 -1.85 26.79
CA THR A 272 -15.90 -0.88 26.45
C THR A 272 -16.15 -0.80 24.95
N GLY A 273 -17.37 -0.42 24.56
CA GLY A 273 -17.71 -0.19 23.15
C GLY A 273 -16.91 0.95 22.51
N GLU A 274 -16.49 1.95 23.29
CA GLU A 274 -15.63 3.03 22.81
C GLU A 274 -14.22 2.52 22.47
N GLN A 275 -13.61 1.75 23.38
CA GLN A 275 -12.34 1.08 23.12
C GLN A 275 -12.43 0.17 21.89
N ALA A 276 -13.50 -0.63 21.81
CA ALA A 276 -13.70 -1.54 20.70
C ALA A 276 -13.75 -0.82 19.34
N ARG A 277 -14.45 0.32 19.26
CA ARG A 277 -14.49 1.15 18.03
C ARG A 277 -13.11 1.71 17.66
N ALA A 278 -12.36 2.21 18.64
CA ALA A 278 -11.00 2.69 18.41
C ALA A 278 -10.09 1.56 17.87
N TYR A 279 -10.22 0.35 18.43
CA TYR A 279 -9.45 -0.81 18.01
C TYR A 279 -9.81 -1.29 16.59
N VAL A 280 -11.08 -1.22 16.20
CA VAL A 280 -11.48 -1.50 14.80
C VAL A 280 -10.75 -0.54 13.85
N TRP A 281 -10.70 0.75 14.18
CA TRP A 281 -9.98 1.74 13.35
C TRP A 281 -8.49 1.44 13.26
N MET A 282 -7.85 1.17 14.40
CA MET A 282 -6.43 0.84 14.46
C MET A 282 -6.07 -0.44 13.70
N LEU A 283 -6.94 -1.45 13.74
CA LEU A 283 -6.77 -2.71 13.02
C LEU A 283 -6.92 -2.55 11.50
N LEU A 284 -7.80 -1.64 11.06
CA LEU A 284 -8.03 -1.37 9.64
C LEU A 284 -6.99 -0.42 9.02
N GLN A 285 -6.29 0.34 9.85
CA GLN A 285 -5.34 1.38 9.43
C GLN A 285 -4.31 0.87 8.40
N PRO A 286 -3.66 -0.31 8.55
CA PRO A 286 -2.67 -0.77 7.59
C PRO A 286 -3.20 -0.93 6.16
N TYR A 287 -4.50 -1.18 5.97
CA TYR A 287 -5.08 -1.31 4.63
C TYR A 287 -5.51 0.02 4.03
N ILE A 288 -5.80 1.01 4.88
CA ILE A 288 -6.29 2.33 4.47
C ILE A 288 -5.12 3.26 4.13
N THR A 289 -4.01 3.15 4.87
CA THR A 289 -2.88 4.08 4.74
C THR A 289 -1.75 3.57 3.86
N LEU A 290 -1.76 2.30 3.48
CA LEU A 290 -0.69 1.72 2.66
C LEU A 290 -0.88 2.14 1.20
N ASP A 291 -0.10 3.11 0.75
CA ASP A 291 -0.06 3.53 -0.65
C ASP A 291 0.97 2.72 -1.47
N THR A 292 1.12 3.03 -2.76
CA THR A 292 2.01 2.30 -3.66
C THR A 292 3.48 2.41 -3.27
N LEU A 293 3.92 3.58 -2.79
CA LEU A 293 5.28 3.82 -2.30
C LEU A 293 5.52 3.07 -0.98
N GLY A 294 4.60 3.21 -0.03
CA GLY A 294 4.61 2.53 1.26
C GLY A 294 4.71 1.03 1.09
N ALA A 295 3.92 0.45 0.18
CA ALA A 295 4.02 -0.98 -0.16
C ALA A 295 5.43 -1.35 -0.67
N ALA A 296 5.99 -0.57 -1.59
CA ALA A 296 7.29 -0.87 -2.20
C ALA A 296 8.49 -0.79 -1.23
N VAL A 297 8.36 -0.08 -0.10
CA VAL A 297 9.44 0.02 0.90
C VAL A 297 9.29 -0.96 2.07
N LEU A 298 8.25 -1.80 2.10
CA LEU A 298 8.11 -2.87 3.09
C LEU A 298 9.13 -3.99 2.86
N SER A 299 9.70 -4.53 3.93
CA SER A 299 10.47 -5.77 3.85
C SER A 299 9.57 -7.01 3.78
N GLU A 300 10.15 -8.16 3.41
CA GLU A 300 9.43 -9.44 3.45
C GLU A 300 8.97 -9.79 4.87
N ALA A 301 9.73 -9.43 5.91
CA ALA A 301 9.32 -9.61 7.29
C ALA A 301 8.12 -8.72 7.67
N GLU A 302 8.08 -7.48 7.18
CA GLU A 302 6.93 -6.58 7.37
C GLU A 302 5.70 -7.08 6.62
N TYR A 303 5.86 -7.60 5.40
CA TYR A 303 4.77 -8.25 4.65
C TYR A 303 4.25 -9.51 5.35
N ALA A 304 5.12 -10.32 5.96
CA ALA A 304 4.71 -11.48 6.75
C ALA A 304 3.85 -11.07 7.95
N LYS A 305 4.20 -9.97 8.64
CA LYS A 305 3.38 -9.40 9.73
C LYS A 305 2.03 -8.92 9.22
N LEU A 306 1.99 -8.20 8.10
CA LEU A 306 0.72 -7.79 7.46
C LEU A 306 -0.13 -8.98 7.05
N GLY A 307 0.47 -10.05 6.55
CA GLY A 307 -0.22 -11.30 6.23
C GLY A 307 -0.85 -11.94 7.47
N TYR A 308 -0.11 -11.99 8.59
CA TYR A 308 -0.65 -12.42 9.87
C TYR A 308 -1.82 -11.54 10.33
N ILE A 309 -1.67 -10.20 10.30
CA ILE A 309 -2.73 -9.26 10.67
C ILE A 309 -3.97 -9.52 9.81
N ALA A 310 -3.81 -9.56 8.49
CA ALA A 310 -4.88 -9.81 7.52
C ALA A 310 -5.64 -11.13 7.74
N GLY A 311 -4.93 -12.20 8.09
CA GLY A 311 -5.56 -13.48 8.42
C GLY A 311 -6.43 -13.44 9.68
N HIS A 312 -6.20 -12.48 10.58
CA HIS A 312 -6.93 -12.35 11.85
C HIS A 312 -7.95 -11.20 11.85
N THR A 313 -7.87 -10.25 10.92
CA THR A 313 -8.64 -9.00 10.94
C THR A 313 -10.14 -9.22 11.11
N LEU A 314 -10.77 -10.06 10.28
CA LEU A 314 -12.22 -10.31 10.39
C LEU A 314 -12.61 -10.93 11.73
N GLN A 315 -11.88 -11.96 12.19
CA GLN A 315 -12.14 -12.60 13.47
C GLN A 315 -12.04 -11.62 14.65
N VAL A 316 -11.05 -10.72 14.61
CA VAL A 316 -10.85 -9.70 15.65
C VAL A 316 -11.96 -8.64 15.59
N ILE A 317 -12.35 -8.21 14.39
CA ILE A 317 -13.50 -7.30 14.20
C ILE A 317 -14.78 -7.93 14.75
N ASP A 318 -15.04 -9.22 14.49
CA ASP A 318 -16.23 -9.91 15.00
C ASP A 318 -16.29 -9.90 16.53
N LYS A 319 -15.15 -10.15 17.19
CA LYS A 319 -15.04 -10.05 18.66
C LYS A 319 -15.32 -8.63 19.16
N LEU A 320 -14.75 -7.62 18.49
CA LEU A 320 -14.95 -6.21 18.85
C LEU A 320 -16.41 -5.78 18.63
N ASN A 321 -17.04 -6.21 17.54
CA ASN A 321 -18.45 -5.97 17.24
C ASN A 321 -19.38 -6.58 18.30
N GLY A 322 -19.03 -7.76 18.83
CA GLY A 322 -19.71 -8.34 20.00
C GLY A 322 -19.68 -7.45 21.24
N ILE A 323 -18.57 -6.73 21.48
CA ILE A 323 -18.46 -5.75 22.58
C ILE A 323 -19.27 -4.49 22.28
N ILE A 324 -19.29 -4.05 21.01
CA ILE A 324 -20.06 -2.87 20.57
C ILE A 324 -21.57 -3.13 20.60
N GLY A 325 -21.99 -4.40 20.45
CA GLY A 325 -23.39 -4.79 20.34
C GLY A 325 -23.97 -4.64 18.94
N ILE A 326 -23.13 -4.78 17.90
CA ILE A 326 -23.56 -4.77 16.50
C ILE A 326 -23.22 -6.10 15.84
N ASP A 327 -24.13 -6.61 15.01
CA ASP A 327 -23.82 -7.64 14.03
C ASP A 327 -23.59 -6.91 12.70
N SER A 328 -22.39 -7.05 12.11
CA SER A 328 -22.01 -6.21 10.98
C SER A 328 -21.21 -6.97 9.93
N ASP A 329 -21.93 -7.54 8.98
CA ASP A 329 -21.37 -8.10 7.76
C ASP A 329 -20.69 -7.06 6.86
N GLN A 330 -20.83 -5.75 7.16
CA GLN A 330 -20.26 -4.67 6.33
C GLN A 330 -18.73 -4.79 6.14
N TYR A 331 -18.04 -5.39 7.11
CA TYR A 331 -16.58 -5.56 7.05
C TYR A 331 -16.16 -6.68 6.10
N LYS A 332 -17.07 -7.58 5.70
CA LYS A 332 -16.79 -8.62 4.69
C LYS A 332 -16.65 -8.03 3.29
N GLU A 333 -17.34 -6.92 3.00
CA GLU A 333 -17.26 -6.21 1.72
C GLU A 333 -16.09 -5.22 1.64
N LEU A 334 -15.53 -4.86 2.80
CA LEU A 334 -14.46 -3.85 2.89
C LEU A 334 -13.21 -4.20 2.07
N PRO A 335 -12.71 -5.45 2.02
CA PRO A 335 -11.59 -5.82 1.16
C PRO A 335 -11.78 -5.46 -0.32
N ALA A 336 -12.97 -5.70 -0.88
CA ALA A 336 -13.26 -5.36 -2.27
C ALA A 336 -13.25 -3.84 -2.50
N LEU A 337 -13.75 -3.06 -1.54
CA LEU A 337 -13.70 -1.60 -1.56
C LEU A 337 -12.27 -1.07 -1.46
N LEU A 338 -11.43 -1.66 -0.62
CA LEU A 338 -10.02 -1.29 -0.48
C LEU A 338 -9.25 -1.56 -1.79
N ILE A 339 -9.49 -2.71 -2.43
CA ILE A 339 -8.92 -3.01 -3.75
C ILE A 339 -9.40 -2.01 -4.79
N LYS A 340 -10.67 -1.62 -4.78
CA LYS A 340 -11.18 -0.56 -5.66
C LYS A 340 -10.44 0.76 -5.46
N ILE A 341 -10.15 1.15 -4.21
CA ILE A 341 -9.39 2.37 -3.90
C ILE A 341 -7.96 2.26 -4.47
N LEU A 342 -7.28 1.14 -4.24
CA LEU A 342 -5.96 0.86 -4.80
C LEU A 342 -5.97 1.03 -6.33
N LEU A 343 -6.91 0.40 -7.03
CA LEU A 343 -7.02 0.47 -8.49
C LEU A 343 -7.31 1.88 -9.02
N THR A 344 -7.98 2.72 -8.23
CA THR A 344 -8.29 4.10 -8.60
C THR A 344 -7.08 5.02 -8.38
N SER A 345 -6.15 4.64 -7.49
CA SER A 345 -4.91 5.36 -7.22
C SER A 345 -3.79 5.08 -8.22
N ILE A 346 -3.93 4.00 -9.00
CA ILE A 346 -3.07 3.61 -10.12
C ILE A 346 -3.52 4.33 -11.39
#